data_AF-A0A918Y826-F1
#
_entry.id   AF-A0A918Y826-F1
#
_cell.length_a   1.000
_cell.length_b   1.000
_cell.length_c   1.000
_cell.angle_alpha   90.00
_cell.angle_beta   90.00
_cell.angle_gamma   90.00
#
_symmetry.space_group_name_H-M   'P 1'
#
loop_
_entity.id
_entity.type
_entity.pdbx_description
1 polymer ?
#
loop_
_entity_poly.entity_id
_entity_poly.type
_entity_poly.pdbx_seq_one_letter_code
_entity_poly.pdbx_strand_id
1 'polypeptide(L)'
;MHGPTPPQPLPTEKLRFAMPPMHESVEEERRHRKERLAGALRIFGRSGFEDGVSGHITARDPEFSDCFWVNPFGIPFKHVTVSDLVLANQDGQVVEGRYHVNQAAFTVHSQVHAARPDVVAVAHCHSVHGRALAALGELLDPITQESCAFYEDHALYDAYTGVAVDAEEGRRIAAALGSRKALVLRNHGLLTVGDSVDAAAWWFLSMERSAQVQLTARAAGRPVLIDHKLAVATREQLGGDLVAWINYQPLWQDITRGEPDLLS
;
A
#
# COMPACT_ATOMS: atom_id res chain seq x y z
N MET A 1 42.43 1.94 40.97
CA MET A 1 42.03 1.56 39.59
C MET A 1 40.74 2.29 39.29
N HIS A 2 40.77 3.33 38.44
CA HIS A 2 39.53 3.97 37.99
C HIS A 2 38.88 3.03 36.98
N GLY A 3 37.67 2.55 37.30
CA GLY A 3 36.87 1.75 36.36
C GLY A 3 36.55 2.53 35.08
N PRO A 4 36.15 1.86 34.01
CA PRO A 4 35.79 2.53 32.76
C PRO A 4 34.62 3.50 33.00
N THR A 5 34.73 4.70 32.44
CA THR A 5 33.66 5.71 32.45
C THR A 5 32.45 5.17 31.69
N PRO A 6 31.21 5.30 32.21
CA PRO A 6 30.02 4.90 31.49
C PRO A 6 29.89 5.65 30.16
N PRO A 7 29.46 4.99 29.08
CA PRO A 7 29.20 5.66 27.81
C PRO A 7 28.08 6.71 27.99
N GLN A 8 28.23 7.86 27.34
CA GLN A 8 27.20 8.90 27.33
C GLN A 8 26.29 8.78 26.10
N PRO A 9 24.99 9.10 26.22
CA PRO A 9 24.09 9.15 25.08
C PRO A 9 24.59 10.14 24.01
N LEU A 10 24.48 9.75 22.74
CA LEU A 10 24.68 10.69 21.64
C LEU A 10 23.52 11.69 21.60
N PRO A 11 23.79 12.98 21.36
CA PRO A 11 22.73 13.96 21.12
C PRO A 11 21.84 13.56 19.93
N THR A 12 20.54 13.81 20.03
CA THR A 12 19.54 13.36 19.04
C THR A 12 19.80 13.94 17.65
N GLU A 13 20.31 15.16 17.56
CA GLU A 13 20.71 15.81 16.31
C GLU A 13 21.87 15.11 15.58
N LYS A 14 22.64 14.27 16.29
CA LYS A 14 23.68 13.42 15.67
C LYS A 14 23.12 12.08 15.19
N LEU A 15 21.89 11.74 15.56
CA LEU A 15 21.21 10.54 15.11
C LEU A 15 20.53 10.84 13.77
N ARG A 16 20.71 9.94 12.80
CA ARG A 16 20.06 10.07 11.50
C ARG A 16 18.68 9.43 11.57
N PHE A 17 17.66 10.22 11.26
CA PHE A 17 16.29 9.75 11.11
C PHE A 17 15.79 10.17 9.73
N ALA A 18 15.30 9.20 8.94
CA ALA A 18 14.77 9.49 7.62
C ALA A 18 13.39 10.13 7.75
N MET A 19 13.14 11.18 6.96
CA MET A 19 11.84 11.83 6.84
C MET A 19 11.43 11.83 5.36
N PRO A 20 10.11 11.87 5.05
CA PRO A 20 9.63 12.08 3.69
C PRO A 20 10.34 13.28 3.06
N PRO A 21 10.87 13.14 1.83
CA PRO A 21 11.57 14.23 1.18
C PRO A 21 10.62 15.37 0.83
N MET A 22 11.12 16.60 0.88
CA MET A 22 10.51 17.73 0.19
C MET A 22 11.14 17.84 -1.20
N HIS A 23 10.33 18.11 -2.22
CA HIS A 23 10.78 18.24 -3.59
C HIS A 23 10.82 19.71 -4.00
N GLU A 24 11.85 20.13 -4.73
CA GLU A 24 12.03 21.52 -5.15
C GLU A 24 11.27 21.82 -6.45
N SER A 25 10.92 20.78 -7.22
CA SER A 25 10.12 20.89 -8.44
C SER A 25 9.14 19.72 -8.63
N VAL A 26 8.16 19.94 -9.50
CA VAL A 26 7.17 18.94 -9.94
C VAL A 26 7.85 17.74 -10.61
N GLU A 27 8.89 17.98 -11.40
CA GLU A 27 9.65 16.92 -12.08
C GLU A 27 10.40 16.03 -11.09
N GLU A 28 10.96 16.60 -10.03
CA GLU A 28 11.61 15.84 -8.96
C GLU A 28 10.62 14.97 -8.19
N GLU A 29 9.47 15.52 -7.84
CA GLU A 29 8.40 14.78 -7.18
C GLU A 29 7.84 13.68 -8.07
N ARG A 30 7.65 13.95 -9.36
CA ARG A 30 7.19 12.95 -10.34
C ARG A 30 8.18 11.81 -10.45
N ARG A 31 9.46 12.11 -10.62
CA ARG A 31 10.53 11.11 -10.64
C ARG A 31 10.51 10.28 -9.36
N HIS A 32 10.44 10.93 -8.21
CA HIS A 32 10.38 10.25 -6.92
C HIS A 32 9.19 9.28 -6.85
N ARG A 33 7.97 9.74 -7.14
CA ARG A 33 6.76 8.89 -7.13
C ARG A 33 6.89 7.69 -8.07
N LYS A 34 7.45 7.86 -9.28
CA LYS A 34 7.71 6.76 -10.23
C LYS A 34 8.72 5.75 -9.67
N GLU A 35 9.83 6.22 -9.09
CA GLU A 35 10.84 5.36 -8.47
C GLU A 35 10.27 4.56 -7.30
N ARG A 36 9.51 5.21 -6.41
CA ARG A 36 8.83 4.52 -5.29
C ARG A 36 7.83 3.50 -5.79
N LEU A 37 7.09 3.82 -6.87
CA LEU A 37 6.11 2.92 -7.49
C LEU A 37 6.77 1.66 -8.06
N ALA A 38 7.83 1.81 -8.85
CA ALA A 38 8.61 0.68 -9.35
C ALA A 38 9.14 -0.19 -8.19
N GLY A 39 9.70 0.44 -7.14
CA GLY A 39 10.16 -0.28 -5.95
C GLY A 39 9.05 -1.04 -5.21
N ALA A 40 7.87 -0.44 -5.05
CA ALA A 40 6.74 -1.07 -4.38
C ALA A 40 6.25 -2.31 -5.15
N LEU A 41 6.17 -2.20 -6.48
CA LEU A 41 5.84 -3.32 -7.36
C LEU A 41 6.87 -4.45 -7.23
N ARG A 42 8.17 -4.15 -7.28
CA ARG A 42 9.23 -5.14 -7.08
C ARG A 42 9.12 -5.85 -5.72
N ILE A 43 8.85 -5.12 -4.65
CA ILE A 43 8.62 -5.68 -3.31
C ILE A 43 7.40 -6.61 -3.30
N PHE A 44 6.29 -6.22 -3.94
CA PHE A 44 5.09 -7.06 -4.05
C PHE A 44 5.36 -8.32 -4.88
N GLY A 45 6.12 -8.21 -5.97
CA GLY A 45 6.56 -9.34 -6.79
C GLY A 45 7.40 -10.34 -5.99
N ARG A 46 8.37 -9.86 -5.20
CA ARG A 46 9.16 -10.71 -4.28
C ARG A 46 8.32 -11.36 -3.19
N SER A 47 7.26 -10.69 -2.76
CA SER A 47 6.33 -11.19 -1.75
C SER A 47 5.29 -12.16 -2.33
N GLY A 48 5.26 -12.36 -3.65
CA GLY A 48 4.32 -13.25 -4.33
C GLY A 48 2.87 -12.76 -4.31
N PHE A 49 2.65 -11.44 -4.33
CA PHE A 49 1.30 -10.85 -4.23
C PHE A 49 0.57 -10.72 -5.58
N GLU A 50 1.29 -10.79 -6.69
CA GLU A 50 0.70 -10.86 -8.03
C GLU A 50 0.06 -12.24 -8.26
N ASP A 51 -1.13 -12.26 -8.88
CA ASP A 51 -1.80 -13.51 -9.30
C ASP A 51 -2.03 -13.46 -10.81
N GLY A 52 -1.06 -14.02 -11.55
CA GLY A 52 -0.97 -13.86 -12.99
C GLY A 52 -0.76 -12.39 -13.36
N VAL A 53 -1.73 -11.78 -14.02
CA VAL A 53 -1.73 -10.36 -14.41
C VAL A 53 -2.55 -9.46 -13.46
N SER A 54 -3.00 -10.03 -12.34
CA SER A 54 -3.81 -9.32 -11.34
C SER A 54 -2.93 -8.62 -10.32
N GLY A 55 -3.39 -7.46 -9.89
CA GLY A 55 -2.66 -6.57 -8.99
C GLY A 55 -2.20 -5.31 -9.70
N HIS A 56 -2.27 -4.19 -8.98
CA HIS A 56 -1.83 -2.90 -9.48
C HIS A 56 -1.61 -1.92 -8.33
N ILE A 57 -0.66 -1.02 -8.55
CA ILE A 57 -0.43 0.12 -7.67
C ILE A 57 -0.48 1.36 -8.55
N THR A 58 -1.26 2.36 -8.15
CA THR A 58 -1.33 3.66 -8.81
C THR A 58 -0.69 4.73 -7.95
N ALA A 59 -0.05 5.71 -8.59
CA ALA A 59 0.43 6.93 -7.95
C ALA A 59 -0.04 8.15 -8.75
N ARG A 60 -0.71 9.10 -8.09
CA ARG A 60 -1.15 10.36 -8.70
C ARG A 60 0.05 11.13 -9.26
N ASP A 61 -0.09 11.72 -10.45
CA ASP A 61 0.91 12.65 -10.95
C ASP A 61 0.88 13.96 -10.14
N PRO A 62 2.04 14.58 -9.82
CA PRO A 62 2.06 15.81 -9.03
C PRO A 62 1.59 17.06 -9.80
N GLU A 63 1.56 17.03 -11.14
CA GLU A 63 1.09 18.14 -11.98
C GLU A 63 -0.33 17.89 -12.49
N PHE A 64 -0.55 16.69 -13.03
CA PHE A 64 -1.82 16.29 -13.61
C PHE A 64 -2.60 15.45 -12.59
N SER A 65 -3.31 16.13 -11.68
CA SER A 65 -3.95 15.49 -10.52
C SER A 65 -5.03 14.43 -10.87
N ASP A 66 -5.50 14.39 -12.11
CA ASP A 66 -6.44 13.42 -12.68
C ASP A 66 -5.75 12.32 -13.51
N CYS A 67 -4.42 12.30 -13.53
CA CYS A 67 -3.60 11.28 -14.17
C CYS A 67 -2.82 10.47 -13.12
N PHE A 68 -2.62 9.19 -13.40
CA PHE A 68 -2.05 8.22 -12.47
C PHE A 68 -1.01 7.36 -13.16
N TRP A 69 0.19 7.30 -12.56
CA TRP A 69 1.23 6.35 -12.90
C TRP A 69 0.83 4.96 -12.41
N VAL A 70 0.98 3.93 -13.24
CA VAL A 70 0.59 2.55 -12.92
C VAL A 70 1.52 1.54 -13.59
N ASN A 71 1.59 0.33 -13.03
CA ASN A 71 2.31 -0.77 -13.66
C ASN A 71 1.71 -1.14 -15.04
N PRO A 72 2.54 -1.54 -16.00
CA PRO A 72 2.05 -1.99 -17.30
C PRO A 72 1.36 -3.36 -17.21
N PHE A 73 0.31 -3.54 -18.00
CA PHE A 73 -0.41 -4.81 -18.04
C PHE A 73 0.42 -5.91 -18.70
N GLY A 74 0.60 -7.03 -17.98
CA GLY A 74 1.28 -8.22 -18.47
C GLY A 74 2.79 -8.30 -18.20
N ILE A 75 3.39 -7.29 -17.55
CA ILE A 75 4.78 -7.38 -17.08
C ILE A 75 4.77 -7.88 -15.63
N PRO A 76 5.55 -8.94 -15.30
CA PRO A 76 5.70 -9.38 -13.92
C PRO A 76 6.21 -8.26 -13.02
N PHE A 77 5.61 -8.11 -11.84
CA PHE A 77 5.97 -7.09 -10.85
C PHE A 77 7.45 -7.09 -10.50
N LYS A 78 8.02 -8.30 -10.40
CA LYS A 78 9.45 -8.52 -10.13
C LYS A 78 10.41 -7.98 -11.21
N HIS A 79 9.92 -7.55 -12.37
CA HIS A 79 10.74 -7.02 -13.46
C HIS A 79 10.40 -5.59 -13.86
N VAL A 80 9.35 -4.97 -13.29
CA VAL A 80 8.96 -3.59 -13.66
C VAL A 80 10.08 -2.60 -13.35
N THR A 81 10.39 -1.72 -14.28
CA THR A 81 11.29 -0.56 -14.07
C THR A 81 10.53 0.76 -14.09
N VAL A 82 11.21 1.87 -13.78
CA VAL A 82 10.65 3.23 -13.88
C VAL A 82 10.23 3.56 -15.32
N SER A 83 11.00 3.11 -16.31
CA SER A 83 10.72 3.31 -17.74
C SER A 83 9.58 2.44 -18.29
N ASP A 84 9.19 1.39 -17.58
CA ASP A 84 8.04 0.54 -17.93
C ASP A 84 6.69 1.13 -17.50
N LEU A 85 6.68 2.05 -16.52
CA LEU A 85 5.46 2.65 -15.99
C LEU A 85 4.71 3.45 -17.06
N VAL A 86 3.38 3.39 -16.98
CA VAL A 86 2.48 4.14 -17.88
C VAL A 86 1.73 5.19 -17.10
N LEU A 87 1.51 6.35 -17.71
CA LEU A 87 0.61 7.38 -17.21
C LEU A 87 -0.74 7.21 -17.88
N ALA A 88 -1.79 7.04 -17.10
CA ALA A 88 -3.16 6.97 -17.60
C ALA A 88 -4.01 8.08 -17.00
N ASN A 89 -4.90 8.67 -17.80
CA ASN A 89 -5.87 9.65 -17.32
C ASN A 89 -7.00 8.97 -16.51
N GLN A 90 -7.92 9.75 -15.97
CA GLN A 90 -9.03 9.25 -15.15
C GLN A 90 -9.91 8.20 -15.85
N ASP A 91 -10.01 8.24 -17.18
CA ASP A 91 -10.77 7.28 -18.00
C ASP A 91 -9.96 6.01 -18.34
N GLY A 92 -8.74 5.86 -17.81
CA GLY A 92 -7.84 4.73 -18.08
C GLY A 92 -7.18 4.76 -19.46
N GLN A 93 -7.24 5.90 -20.15
CA GLN A 93 -6.53 6.06 -21.42
C GLN A 93 -5.06 6.37 -21.15
N VAL A 94 -4.17 5.61 -21.79
CA VAL A 94 -2.73 5.81 -21.66
C VAL A 94 -2.34 7.10 -22.39
N VAL A 95 -1.77 8.05 -21.64
CA VAL A 95 -1.30 9.34 -22.13
C VAL A 95 0.23 9.42 -22.22
N GLU A 96 0.94 8.57 -21.47
CA GLU A 96 2.39 8.37 -21.58
C GLU A 96 2.76 6.90 -21.36
N GLY A 97 3.74 6.39 -22.11
CA GLY A 97 4.23 5.02 -22.03
C GLY A 97 3.89 4.19 -23.27
N ARG A 98 4.17 2.89 -23.22
CA ARG A 98 4.08 1.98 -24.39
C ARG A 98 3.22 0.73 -24.17
N TYR A 99 2.68 0.57 -22.96
CA TYR A 99 1.92 -0.63 -22.57
C TYR A 99 0.46 -0.28 -22.28
N HIS A 100 -0.40 -1.30 -22.30
CA HIS A 100 -1.79 -1.15 -21.90
C HIS A 100 -1.90 -1.10 -20.37
N VAL A 101 -3.01 -0.54 -19.88
CA VAL A 101 -3.47 -0.71 -18.49
C VAL A 101 -4.54 -1.79 -18.42
N ASN A 102 -4.67 -2.44 -17.26
CA ASN A 102 -5.84 -3.25 -16.99
C ASN A 102 -7.03 -2.32 -16.69
N GLN A 103 -7.91 -2.12 -17.67
CA GLN A 103 -8.98 -1.11 -17.60
C GLN A 103 -9.95 -1.31 -16.43
N ALA A 104 -10.37 -2.56 -16.17
CA ALA A 104 -11.34 -2.85 -15.11
C ALA A 104 -10.75 -2.58 -13.71
N ALA A 105 -9.53 -3.05 -13.50
CA ALA A 105 -8.70 -2.77 -12.33
C ALA A 105 -8.49 -1.27 -12.10
N PHE A 106 -8.01 -0.57 -13.14
CA PHE A 106 -7.73 0.86 -13.08
C PHE A 106 -8.98 1.69 -12.77
N THR A 107 -10.15 1.27 -13.26
CA THR A 107 -11.42 1.96 -12.98
C THR A 107 -11.66 2.09 -11.47
N VAL A 108 -11.37 1.07 -10.66
CA VAL A 108 -11.50 1.16 -9.20
C VAL A 108 -10.58 2.23 -8.62
N HIS A 109 -9.29 2.20 -8.98
CA HIS A 109 -8.31 3.15 -8.49
C HIS A 109 -8.64 4.59 -8.90
N SER A 110 -9.13 4.80 -10.13
CA SER A 110 -9.56 6.12 -10.61
C SER A 110 -10.68 6.71 -9.75
N GLN A 111 -11.68 5.90 -9.36
CA GLN A 111 -12.79 6.35 -8.53
C GLN A 111 -12.36 6.60 -7.08
N VAL A 112 -11.43 5.79 -6.55
CA VAL A 112 -10.83 6.03 -5.23
C VAL A 112 -10.07 7.36 -5.23
N HIS A 113 -9.21 7.61 -6.21
CA HIS A 113 -8.47 8.87 -6.32
C HIS A 113 -9.39 10.09 -6.55
N ALA A 114 -10.48 9.93 -7.29
CA ALA A 114 -11.46 10.99 -7.50
C ALA A 114 -12.22 11.33 -6.21
N ALA A 115 -12.59 10.32 -5.42
CA ALA A 115 -13.25 10.50 -4.12
C ALA A 115 -12.32 10.99 -3.02
N ARG A 116 -11.01 10.75 -3.14
CA ARG A 116 -9.98 11.07 -2.14
C ARG A 116 -8.81 11.85 -2.75
N PRO A 117 -8.94 13.18 -2.93
CA PRO A 117 -7.85 14.03 -3.43
C PRO A 117 -6.58 13.99 -2.57
N ASP A 118 -6.72 13.70 -1.28
CA ASP A 118 -5.62 13.52 -0.32
C ASP A 118 -4.79 12.25 -0.56
N VAL A 119 -5.36 11.26 -1.25
CA VAL A 119 -4.67 10.00 -1.56
C VAL A 119 -3.74 10.19 -2.76
N VAL A 120 -2.45 9.94 -2.52
CA VAL A 120 -1.41 9.92 -3.56
C VAL A 120 -1.29 8.54 -4.18
N ALA A 121 -1.43 7.47 -3.41
CA ALA A 121 -1.29 6.11 -3.94
C ALA A 121 -2.38 5.15 -3.47
N VAL A 122 -2.75 4.23 -4.36
CA VAL A 122 -3.68 3.12 -4.08
C VAL A 122 -2.97 1.83 -4.46
N ALA A 123 -2.98 0.84 -3.58
CA ALA A 123 -2.40 -0.49 -3.83
C ALA A 123 -3.47 -1.57 -3.69
N HIS A 124 -3.57 -2.45 -4.67
CA HIS A 124 -4.46 -3.59 -4.66
C HIS A 124 -3.77 -4.81 -5.26
N CYS A 125 -3.89 -5.96 -4.60
CA CYS A 125 -3.36 -7.24 -5.07
C CYS A 125 -4.20 -8.41 -4.56
N HIS A 126 -3.99 -9.57 -5.20
CA HIS A 126 -4.65 -10.82 -4.89
C HIS A 126 -3.75 -11.69 -3.97
N SER A 127 -3.21 -11.07 -2.92
CA SER A 127 -2.33 -11.73 -1.96
C SER A 127 -3.05 -12.87 -1.23
N VAL A 128 -2.30 -13.92 -0.86
CA VAL A 128 -2.88 -15.21 -0.44
C VAL A 128 -3.71 -15.07 0.83
N HIS A 129 -3.17 -14.43 1.87
CA HIS A 129 -3.82 -14.37 3.17
C HIS A 129 -4.91 -13.29 3.21
N GLY A 130 -4.70 -12.18 2.52
CA GLY A 130 -5.69 -11.15 2.30
C GLY A 130 -6.93 -11.68 1.59
N ARG A 131 -6.76 -12.49 0.54
CA ARG A 131 -7.88 -13.20 -0.10
C ARG A 131 -8.54 -14.22 0.81
N ALA A 132 -7.77 -14.98 1.58
CA ALA A 132 -8.32 -15.94 2.51
C ALA A 132 -9.18 -15.28 3.58
N LEU A 133 -8.74 -14.16 4.17
CA LEU A 133 -9.53 -13.36 5.11
C LEU A 133 -10.76 -12.75 4.42
N ALA A 134 -10.58 -12.16 3.23
CA ALA A 134 -11.67 -11.57 2.46
C ALA A 134 -12.75 -12.59 2.06
N ALA A 135 -12.39 -13.86 1.84
CA ALA A 135 -13.33 -14.92 1.56
C ALA A 135 -14.22 -15.28 2.76
N LEU A 136 -13.80 -14.94 3.98
CA LEU A 136 -14.62 -15.06 5.19
C LEU A 136 -15.57 -13.87 5.39
N GLY A 137 -15.36 -12.77 4.64
CA GLY A 137 -16.14 -11.54 4.83
C GLY A 137 -15.87 -10.88 6.18
N GLU A 138 -14.63 -10.96 6.68
CA GLU A 138 -14.25 -10.47 8.00
C GLU A 138 -13.21 -9.34 7.91
N LEU A 139 -13.17 -8.53 8.96
CA LEU A 139 -12.16 -7.51 9.20
C LEU A 139 -10.95 -8.12 9.95
N LEU A 140 -9.87 -7.34 10.06
CA LEU A 140 -8.79 -7.65 10.98
C LEU A 140 -9.25 -7.43 12.43
N ASP A 141 -9.03 -8.45 13.25
CA ASP A 141 -9.20 -8.40 14.69
C ASP A 141 -7.95 -7.76 15.33
N PRO A 142 -8.09 -7.00 16.43
CA PRO A 142 -6.96 -6.42 17.15
C PRO A 142 -6.25 -7.48 18.00
N ILE A 143 -5.54 -8.42 17.38
CA ILE A 143 -4.87 -9.55 18.06
C ILE A 143 -3.35 -9.36 18.19
N THR A 144 -2.78 -8.43 17.42
CA THR A 144 -1.38 -8.02 17.50
C THR A 144 -1.24 -6.50 17.48
N GLN A 145 -0.09 -6.01 17.90
CA GLN A 145 0.25 -4.58 17.80
C GLN A 145 0.11 -4.05 16.36
N GLU A 146 0.53 -4.83 15.36
CA GLU A 146 0.44 -4.47 13.94
C GLU A 146 -1.01 -4.41 13.46
N SER A 147 -1.86 -5.38 13.84
CA SER A 147 -3.28 -5.36 13.48
C SER A 147 -4.01 -4.15 14.05
N CYS A 148 -3.58 -3.63 15.22
CA CYS A 148 -4.13 -2.42 15.81
C CYS A 148 -3.89 -1.17 14.95
N ALA A 149 -2.89 -1.14 14.06
CA ALA A 149 -2.69 -0.02 13.13
C ALA A 149 -3.91 0.21 12.20
N PHE A 150 -4.76 -0.82 12.02
CA PHE A 150 -5.99 -0.77 11.23
C PHE A 150 -7.26 -0.65 12.07
N TYR A 151 -7.19 -0.68 13.40
CA TYR A 151 -8.36 -0.77 14.27
C TYR A 151 -9.36 0.39 14.02
N GLU A 152 -10.59 0.07 13.61
CA GLU A 152 -11.63 1.04 13.17
C GLU A 152 -11.24 1.93 11.96
N ASP A 153 -10.11 1.68 11.31
CA ASP A 153 -9.59 2.45 10.18
C ASP A 153 -9.39 1.59 8.92
N HIS A 154 -10.17 0.52 8.81
CA HIS A 154 -10.39 -0.23 7.59
C HIS A 154 -11.86 -0.66 7.54
N ALA A 155 -12.37 -0.95 6.34
CA ALA A 155 -13.75 -1.35 6.15
C ALA A 155 -13.87 -2.64 5.33
N LEU A 156 -15.05 -3.25 5.37
CA LEU A 156 -15.41 -4.40 4.55
C LEU A 156 -16.32 -3.92 3.44
N TYR A 157 -15.91 -4.13 2.19
CA TYR A 157 -16.82 -4.04 1.07
C TYR A 157 -17.53 -5.39 0.91
N ASP A 158 -18.77 -5.46 1.42
CA ASP A 158 -19.54 -6.69 1.57
C ASP A 158 -20.33 -7.07 0.30
N ALA A 159 -19.68 -6.95 -0.86
CA ALA A 159 -20.26 -7.30 -2.16
C ALA A 159 -19.19 -7.87 -3.10
N TYR A 160 -19.64 -8.71 -4.03
CA TYR A 160 -18.83 -9.20 -5.14
C TYR A 160 -19.70 -9.24 -6.39
N THR A 161 -19.35 -8.45 -7.40
CA THR A 161 -20.16 -8.24 -8.61
C THR A 161 -19.56 -8.90 -9.86
N GLY A 162 -18.45 -9.63 -9.70
CA GLY A 162 -17.71 -10.28 -10.78
C GLY A 162 -16.44 -9.52 -11.19
N VAL A 163 -15.84 -9.92 -12.32
CA VAL A 163 -14.57 -9.36 -12.81
C VAL A 163 -14.75 -8.02 -13.53
N ALA A 164 -15.89 -7.84 -14.19
CA ALA A 164 -16.18 -6.59 -14.88
C ALA A 164 -16.54 -5.52 -13.85
N VAL A 165 -15.66 -4.53 -13.72
CA VAL A 165 -15.87 -3.36 -12.87
C VAL A 165 -16.18 -2.18 -13.78
N ASP A 166 -17.38 -1.64 -13.65
CA ASP A 166 -17.75 -0.37 -14.27
C ASP A 166 -17.49 0.80 -13.30
N ALA A 167 -17.71 2.02 -13.78
CA ALA A 167 -17.50 3.22 -12.97
C ALA A 167 -18.42 3.27 -11.74
N GLU A 168 -19.61 2.65 -11.79
CA GLU A 168 -20.52 2.62 -10.64
C GLU A 168 -20.01 1.70 -9.55
N GLU A 169 -19.49 0.52 -9.91
CA GLU A 169 -18.83 -0.37 -8.97
C GLU A 169 -17.60 0.28 -8.33
N GLY A 170 -16.77 0.96 -9.13
CA GLY A 170 -15.65 1.73 -8.62
C GLY A 170 -16.08 2.80 -7.60
N ARG A 171 -17.20 3.52 -7.86
CA ARG A 171 -17.77 4.49 -6.92
C ARG A 171 -18.25 3.84 -5.63
N ARG A 172 -18.89 2.67 -5.70
CA ARG A 172 -19.33 1.93 -4.51
C ARG A 172 -18.16 1.49 -3.63
N ILE A 173 -17.08 1.00 -4.26
CA ILE A 173 -15.84 0.64 -3.55
C ILE A 173 -15.23 1.88 -2.89
N ALA A 174 -15.10 2.99 -3.63
CA ALA A 174 -14.57 4.24 -3.07
C ALA A 174 -15.42 4.78 -1.91
N ALA A 175 -16.76 4.69 -2.01
CA ALA A 175 -17.67 5.07 -0.94
C ALA A 175 -17.52 4.16 0.30
N ALA A 176 -17.32 2.86 0.11
CA ALA A 176 -17.08 1.91 1.20
C ALA A 176 -15.74 2.18 1.91
N LEU A 177 -14.70 2.58 1.18
CA LEU A 177 -13.43 3.03 1.76
C LEU A 177 -13.67 4.25 2.66
N GLY A 178 -14.43 5.24 2.16
CA GLY A 178 -14.66 6.49 2.86
C GLY A 178 -13.34 7.19 3.18
N SER A 179 -13.17 7.62 4.44
CA SER A 179 -11.94 8.26 4.93
C SER A 179 -10.86 7.27 5.41
N ARG A 180 -11.11 5.96 5.33
CA ARG A 180 -10.23 4.94 5.93
C ARG A 180 -9.00 4.68 5.06
N LYS A 181 -7.99 4.00 5.64
CA LYS A 181 -6.75 3.64 4.93
C LYS A 181 -6.80 2.32 4.17
N ALA A 182 -7.77 1.45 4.46
CA ALA A 182 -7.83 0.12 3.86
C ALA A 182 -9.25 -0.45 3.70
N LEU A 183 -9.37 -1.37 2.76
CA LEU A 183 -10.56 -2.17 2.49
C LEU A 183 -10.21 -3.65 2.40
N VAL A 184 -11.05 -4.47 3.03
CA VAL A 184 -11.22 -5.88 2.68
C VAL A 184 -12.33 -5.96 1.64
N LEU A 185 -12.02 -6.47 0.46
CA LEU A 185 -12.98 -6.66 -0.63
C LEU A 185 -13.48 -8.11 -0.60
N ARG A 186 -14.71 -8.35 -0.13
CA ARG A 186 -15.21 -9.71 0.10
C ARG A 186 -15.03 -10.59 -1.15
N ASN A 187 -14.50 -11.80 -0.94
CA ASN A 187 -14.17 -12.78 -2.00
C ASN A 187 -13.16 -12.31 -3.07
N HIS A 188 -12.49 -11.18 -2.89
CA HIS A 188 -11.62 -10.59 -3.92
C HIS A 188 -10.18 -10.35 -3.44
N GLY A 189 -9.96 -9.59 -2.36
CA GLY A 189 -8.63 -9.24 -1.90
C GLY A 189 -8.59 -8.02 -0.99
N LEU A 190 -7.45 -7.34 -0.95
CA LEU A 190 -7.22 -6.16 -0.13
C LEU A 190 -7.00 -4.92 -1.01
N LEU A 191 -7.37 -3.75 -0.51
CA LEU A 191 -7.03 -2.46 -1.12
C LEU A 191 -6.58 -1.50 -0.03
N THR A 192 -5.46 -0.81 -0.24
CA THR A 192 -4.93 0.18 0.72
C THR A 192 -4.63 1.50 0.02
N VAL A 193 -4.68 2.59 0.77
CA VAL A 193 -4.38 3.94 0.30
C VAL A 193 -3.39 4.65 1.23
N GLY A 194 -2.72 5.67 0.72
CA GLY A 194 -1.84 6.52 1.53
C GLY A 194 -1.50 7.85 0.86
N ASP A 195 -0.95 8.76 1.66
CA ASP A 195 -0.41 10.05 1.24
C ASP A 195 0.88 9.95 0.41
N SER A 196 1.40 8.73 0.27
CA SER A 196 2.61 8.40 -0.47
C SER A 196 2.53 6.94 -0.96
N VAL A 197 3.32 6.62 -1.99
CA VAL A 197 3.44 5.23 -2.48
C VAL A 197 3.92 4.30 -1.36
N ASP A 198 4.89 4.77 -0.58
CA ASP A 198 5.46 4.07 0.56
C ASP A 198 4.41 3.70 1.59
N ALA A 199 3.56 4.66 2.00
CA ALA A 199 2.51 4.42 2.97
C ALA A 199 1.49 3.41 2.44
N ALA A 200 0.99 3.61 1.22
CA ALA A 200 0.02 2.69 0.61
C ALA A 200 0.57 1.26 0.49
N ALA A 201 1.83 1.11 0.06
CA ALA A 201 2.50 -0.18 -0.08
C ALA A 201 2.77 -0.84 1.29
N TRP A 202 3.21 -0.08 2.29
CA TRP A 202 3.41 -0.60 3.64
C TRP A 202 2.10 -1.07 4.27
N TRP A 203 1.02 -0.29 4.13
CA TRP A 203 -0.28 -0.71 4.63
C TRP A 203 -0.72 -2.03 4.01
N PHE A 204 -0.51 -2.22 2.71
CA PHE A 204 -0.81 -3.50 2.07
C PHE A 204 0.01 -4.66 2.68
N LEU A 205 1.33 -4.48 2.78
CA LEU A 205 2.26 -5.47 3.34
C LEU A 205 1.91 -5.82 4.79
N SER A 206 1.58 -4.82 5.60
CA SER A 206 1.21 -4.98 7.00
C SER A 206 -0.17 -5.65 7.15
N MET A 207 -1.13 -5.29 6.31
CA MET A 207 -2.47 -5.89 6.31
C MET A 207 -2.44 -7.36 5.88
N GLU A 208 -1.67 -7.70 4.84
CA GLU A 208 -1.45 -9.09 4.40
C GLU A 208 -0.84 -9.94 5.52
N ARG A 209 0.21 -9.44 6.18
CA ARG A 209 0.85 -10.13 7.31
C ARG A 209 -0.09 -10.25 8.50
N SER A 210 -0.90 -9.24 8.78
CA SER A 210 -1.90 -9.29 9.85
C SER A 210 -2.98 -10.34 9.56
N ALA A 211 -3.44 -10.43 8.30
CA ALA A 211 -4.36 -11.48 7.85
C ALA A 211 -3.75 -12.88 8.02
N GLN A 212 -2.46 -13.05 7.64
CA GLN A 212 -1.73 -14.30 7.84
C GLN A 212 -1.72 -14.72 9.31
N VAL A 213 -1.37 -13.80 10.22
CA VAL A 213 -1.33 -14.06 11.66
C VAL A 213 -2.71 -14.42 12.19
N GLN A 214 -3.77 -13.68 11.81
CA GLN A 214 -5.14 -13.96 12.26
C GLN A 214 -5.64 -15.33 11.83
N LEU A 215 -5.44 -15.70 10.57
CA LEU A 215 -5.81 -17.02 10.05
C LEU A 215 -5.03 -18.14 10.75
N THR A 216 -3.72 -17.94 10.96
CA THR A 216 -2.86 -18.91 11.64
C THR A 216 -3.25 -19.07 13.12
N ALA A 217 -3.50 -17.97 13.82
CA ALA A 217 -3.93 -17.98 15.22
C ALA A 217 -5.27 -18.70 15.39
N ARG A 218 -6.24 -18.44 14.49
CA ARG A 218 -7.55 -19.12 14.50
C ARG A 218 -7.46 -20.61 14.20
N ALA A 219 -6.54 -21.02 13.33
CA ALA A 219 -6.29 -22.42 13.07
C ALA A 219 -5.68 -23.13 14.28
N ALA A 220 -4.83 -22.43 15.06
CA ALA A 220 -4.19 -22.96 16.26
C ALA A 220 -5.10 -22.93 17.51
N GLY A 221 -6.09 -22.03 17.57
CA GLY A 221 -6.99 -21.90 18.71
C GLY A 221 -7.85 -20.64 18.66
N ARG A 222 -8.41 -20.24 19.81
CA ARG A 222 -9.20 -19.01 19.93
C ARG A 222 -8.28 -17.82 20.24
N PRO A 223 -8.20 -16.79 19.38
CA PRO A 223 -7.41 -15.59 19.69
C PRO A 223 -7.96 -14.83 20.90
N VAL A 224 -7.06 -14.15 21.62
CA VAL A 224 -7.40 -13.17 22.67
C VAL A 224 -7.28 -11.79 22.07
N LEU A 225 -8.35 -11.01 22.10
CA LEU A 225 -8.36 -9.66 21.56
C LEU A 225 -7.68 -8.68 22.51
N ILE A 226 -6.96 -7.71 21.96
CA ILE A 226 -6.48 -6.54 22.68
C ILE A 226 -7.70 -5.68 23.03
N ASP A 227 -7.80 -5.27 24.30
CA ASP A 227 -8.89 -4.42 24.78
C ASP A 227 -9.02 -3.13 23.96
N HIS A 228 -10.26 -2.69 23.73
CA HIS A 228 -10.59 -1.52 22.90
C HIS A 228 -9.71 -0.29 23.20
N LYS A 229 -9.57 0.08 24.49
CA LYS A 229 -8.75 1.24 24.90
C LYS A 229 -7.28 1.10 24.47
N LEU A 230 -6.72 -0.11 24.58
CA LEU A 230 -5.34 -0.38 24.18
C LEU A 230 -5.22 -0.42 22.66
N ALA A 231 -6.18 -1.03 21.95
CA ALA A 231 -6.20 -1.06 20.49
C ALA A 231 -6.25 0.36 19.89
N VAL A 232 -7.09 1.25 20.44
CA VAL A 232 -7.15 2.67 20.05
C VAL A 232 -5.81 3.37 20.33
N ALA A 233 -5.26 3.24 21.53
CA ALA A 233 -3.99 3.88 21.89
C ALA A 233 -2.82 3.39 21.01
N THR A 234 -2.79 2.10 20.68
CA THR A 234 -1.79 1.54 19.76
C THR A 234 -1.99 2.07 18.34
N ARG A 235 -3.24 2.17 17.85
CA ARG A 235 -3.53 2.79 16.54
C ARG A 235 -3.05 4.23 16.46
N GLU A 236 -3.27 5.03 17.50
CA GLU A 236 -2.83 6.43 17.53
C GLU A 236 -1.30 6.57 17.41
N GLN A 237 -0.55 5.57 17.86
CA GLN A 237 0.92 5.56 17.76
C GLN A 237 1.44 4.98 16.45
N LEU A 238 0.73 4.00 15.87
CA LEU A 238 1.25 3.20 14.75
C LEU A 238 0.49 3.36 13.44
N GLY A 239 -0.72 3.91 13.47
CA GLY A 239 -1.66 3.93 12.34
C GLY A 239 -1.55 5.15 11.43
N GLY A 240 -0.54 6.00 11.58
CA GLY A 240 -0.33 7.20 10.74
C GLY A 240 0.60 6.95 9.57
N ASP A 241 0.40 7.67 8.45
CA ASP A 241 1.14 7.48 7.21
C ASP A 241 2.65 7.77 7.34
N LEU A 242 3.06 8.69 8.22
CA LEU A 242 4.48 8.87 8.54
C LEU A 242 5.12 7.60 9.11
N VAL A 243 4.39 6.87 9.98
CA VAL A 243 4.87 5.61 10.55
C VAL A 243 4.95 4.54 9.46
N ALA A 244 3.97 4.48 8.56
CA ALA A 244 4.02 3.58 7.41
C ALA A 244 5.21 3.88 6.49
N TRP A 245 5.43 5.14 6.18
CA TRP A 245 6.57 5.61 5.40
C TRP A 245 7.89 5.18 6.04
N ILE A 246 8.06 5.37 7.36
CA ILE A 246 9.27 4.94 8.08
C ILE A 246 9.47 3.43 7.99
N ASN A 247 8.41 2.64 8.20
CA ASN A 247 8.49 1.18 8.16
C ASN A 247 8.77 0.63 6.75
N TYR A 248 8.42 1.38 5.71
CA TYR A 248 8.76 1.03 4.33
C TYR A 248 10.24 1.22 3.99
N GLN A 249 10.96 2.14 4.66
CA GLN A 249 12.33 2.51 4.27
C GLN A 249 13.34 1.35 4.27
N PRO A 250 13.35 0.40 5.24
CA PRO A 250 14.23 -0.76 5.16
C PRO A 250 13.98 -1.62 3.91
N LEU A 251 12.71 -1.78 3.50
CA LEU A 251 12.35 -2.53 2.29
C LEU A 251 12.81 -1.80 1.03
N TRP A 252 12.63 -0.48 1.00
CA TRP A 252 13.15 0.36 -0.08
C TRP A 252 14.67 0.26 -0.22
N GLN A 253 15.39 0.34 0.90
CA GLN A 253 16.85 0.25 0.91
C GLN A 253 17.35 -1.12 0.47
N ASP A 254 16.65 -2.19 0.84
CA ASP A 254 16.98 -3.55 0.42
C ASP A 254 16.73 -3.73 -1.09
N ILE A 255 15.54 -3.37 -1.58
CA ILE A 255 15.18 -3.59 -2.98
C ILE A 255 16.05 -2.77 -3.95
N THR A 256 16.36 -1.52 -3.62
CA THR A 256 17.21 -0.67 -4.49
C THR A 256 18.67 -1.09 -4.51
N ARG A 257 19.16 -1.72 -3.44
CA ARG A 257 20.51 -2.31 -3.43
C ARG A 257 20.56 -3.65 -4.15
N GLY A 258 19.52 -4.46 -4.02
CA GLY A 258 19.45 -5.79 -4.62
C GLY A 258 19.13 -5.77 -6.11
N GLU A 259 18.32 -4.81 -6.57
CA GLU A 259 17.77 -4.74 -7.92
C GLU A 259 17.86 -3.31 -8.48
N PRO A 260 19.08 -2.75 -8.65
CA PRO A 260 19.27 -1.36 -9.05
C PRO A 260 18.70 -1.04 -10.45
N ASP A 261 18.48 -2.07 -11.28
CA ASP A 261 17.83 -1.94 -12.60
C ASP A 261 16.39 -1.41 -12.50
N LEU A 262 15.72 -1.54 -11.34
CA LEU A 262 14.37 -1.01 -11.15
C LEU A 262 14.28 0.50 -11.41
N LEU A 263 15.39 1.24 -11.22
CA LEU A 263 15.45 2.70 -11.39
C LEU A 263 15.71 3.14 -12.84
N SER A 264 15.82 2.19 -13.79
CA SER A 264 16.10 2.47 -15.20
C SER A 264 14.88 2.88 -16.03
#